data_AF-A0A8J4BF36-F1
#
_entry.id   AF-A0A8J4BF36-F1
#
_cell.length_a   1.000
_cell.length_b   1.000
_cell.length_c   1.000
_cell.angle_alpha   90.00
_cell.angle_beta   90.00
_cell.angle_gamma   90.00
#
_symmetry.space_group_name_H-M   'P 1'
#
loop_
_entity.id
_entity.type
_entity.pdbx_description
1 polymer ?
#
loop_
_entity_poly.entity_id
_entity_poly.type
_entity_poly.pdbx_seq_one_letter_code
_entity_poly.pdbx_strand_id
1 'polypeptide(L)'
;SHQNTITAFGGSPKLLRCSEAQRLHPAWNSVSLNFHCASNAAAIIMSATLGKDTGTLTQYNQPAFVKERFTGNHCAQFEMNNLPSQKYETLPLKHGHLPGYMGHVPGSNGAIAQRKAQSALHTQNHLATATLLPKDSPQTDMSLVDLRPEQRSMAKVYMYAEDAKSNFLKFPTPKTFDHRRS
;
A
#
# COMPACT_ATOMS: atom_id res chain seq x y z
N SER A 1 53.37 -30.56 1.48
CA SER A 1 53.72 -31.78 0.72
C SER A 1 52.58 -32.78 0.83
N HIS A 2 52.05 -33.23 -0.33
CA HIS A 2 51.34 -34.49 -0.63
C HIS A 2 50.17 -34.96 0.28
N GLN A 3 49.07 -35.58 -0.16
CA GLN A 3 48.30 -35.81 -1.40
C GLN A 3 47.20 -36.82 -0.99
N ASN A 4 45.98 -36.75 -1.56
CA ASN A 4 45.15 -37.89 -2.05
C ASN A 4 43.62 -37.63 -2.09
N THR A 5 43.13 -37.07 -3.21
CA THR A 5 42.41 -37.73 -4.33
C THR A 5 41.22 -38.72 -4.10
N ILE A 6 40.01 -38.26 -4.52
CA ILE A 6 38.91 -38.84 -5.36
C ILE A 6 38.00 -40.01 -4.87
N THR A 7 36.67 -39.79 -4.86
CA THR A 7 35.68 -40.44 -5.80
C THR A 7 34.27 -39.85 -5.69
N ALA A 8 33.68 -39.55 -6.85
CA ALA A 8 32.28 -39.17 -7.04
C ALA A 8 31.48 -40.37 -7.56
N PHE A 9 30.24 -40.56 -7.11
CA PHE A 9 29.20 -41.26 -7.88
C PHE A 9 27.84 -40.62 -7.62
N GLY A 10 27.16 -40.27 -8.72
CA GLY A 10 25.89 -39.57 -8.73
C GLY A 10 24.69 -40.45 -8.36
N GLY A 11 23.69 -39.79 -7.81
CA GLY A 11 22.32 -40.28 -7.69
C GLY A 11 21.41 -39.07 -7.55
N SER A 12 20.44 -38.95 -8.44
CA SER A 12 19.52 -37.82 -8.61
C SER A 12 18.88 -37.34 -7.28
N PRO A 13 18.70 -36.03 -7.05
CA PRO A 13 17.93 -35.57 -5.90
C PRO A 13 16.45 -35.93 -6.11
N LYS A 14 16.00 -36.92 -5.34
CA LYS A 14 14.58 -37.26 -5.15
C LYS A 14 13.85 -36.06 -4.55
N LEU A 15 12.67 -35.81 -5.11
CA LEU A 15 11.61 -34.93 -4.62
C LEU A 15 11.50 -34.92 -3.09
N LEU A 16 11.78 -33.77 -2.46
CA LEU A 16 11.38 -33.51 -1.08
C LEU A 16 9.86 -33.45 -1.01
N ARG A 17 9.25 -34.50 -0.45
CA ARG A 17 7.90 -34.45 0.11
C ARG A 17 7.98 -34.00 1.56
N CYS A 18 6.95 -33.26 1.95
CA CYS A 18 6.71 -32.67 3.25
C CYS A 18 6.76 -33.66 4.44
N SER A 19 6.84 -33.04 5.62
CA SER A 19 6.51 -33.50 6.96
C SER A 19 7.53 -34.36 7.70
N GLU A 20 8.31 -33.69 8.55
CA GLU A 20 8.72 -34.29 9.83
C GLU A 20 8.76 -33.18 10.90
N ALA A 21 7.69 -33.15 11.70
CA ALA A 21 7.60 -32.40 12.94
C ALA A 21 7.47 -33.44 14.06
N GLN A 22 8.37 -33.39 15.04
CA GLN A 22 8.27 -33.92 16.42
C GLN A 22 9.67 -33.74 17.06
N ARG A 23 9.87 -33.38 18.33
CA ARG A 23 9.02 -33.41 19.53
C ARG A 23 9.77 -32.72 20.69
N LEU A 24 9.05 -32.47 21.79
CA LEU A 24 9.47 -32.21 23.20
C LEU A 24 9.36 -30.76 23.71
N HIS A 25 8.21 -30.48 24.33
CA HIS A 25 7.90 -29.39 25.27
C HIS A 25 8.26 -29.83 26.73
N PRO A 26 8.26 -28.98 27.79
CA PRO A 26 7.37 -27.82 27.96
C PRO A 26 7.97 -26.57 28.64
N ALA A 27 7.78 -25.40 28.03
CA ALA A 27 7.21 -24.20 28.67
C ALA A 27 7.20 -23.05 27.66
N TRP A 28 6.16 -22.21 27.73
CA TRP A 28 5.87 -21.04 26.89
C TRP A 28 5.23 -21.36 25.54
N ASN A 29 3.90 -21.27 25.50
CA ASN A 29 3.09 -21.49 24.31
C ASN A 29 3.35 -20.41 23.26
N SER A 30 4.02 -20.83 22.19
CA SER A 30 4.09 -20.18 20.90
C SER A 30 2.70 -20.09 20.24
N VAL A 31 2.47 -18.97 19.57
CA VAL A 31 1.26 -18.60 18.83
C VAL A 31 0.92 -19.65 17.76
N SER A 32 -0.33 -20.10 17.74
CA SER A 32 -0.88 -20.92 16.64
C SER A 32 -1.43 -20.01 15.54
N LEU A 33 -0.79 -20.03 14.38
CA LEU A 33 -1.35 -19.52 13.12
C LEU A 33 -2.10 -20.68 12.44
N ASN A 34 -3.42 -20.73 12.62
CA ASN A 34 -4.26 -21.67 11.88
C ASN A 34 -4.72 -21.03 10.56
N PHE A 35 -4.01 -21.32 9.47
CA PHE A 35 -4.57 -21.16 8.13
C PHE A 35 -5.45 -22.38 7.82
N HIS A 36 -6.78 -22.17 7.80
CA HIS A 36 -7.68 -23.10 7.15
C HIS A 36 -7.59 -22.89 5.63
N CYS A 37 -6.73 -23.68 4.98
CA CYS A 37 -6.82 -23.89 3.54
C CYS A 37 -6.84 -25.39 3.29
N ALA A 38 -8.05 -25.94 3.12
CA ALA A 38 -8.23 -27.25 2.52
C ALA A 38 -8.75 -27.04 1.10
N SER A 39 -8.01 -27.61 0.15
CA SER A 39 -8.40 -27.90 -1.24
C SER A 39 -8.35 -26.72 -2.22
N ASN A 40 -7.38 -26.81 -3.15
CA ASN A 40 -7.17 -26.00 -4.37
C ASN A 40 -6.15 -24.85 -4.34
N ALA A 41 -5.11 -24.94 -3.52
CA ALA A 41 -3.97 -24.01 -3.55
C ALA A 41 -2.88 -24.37 -4.60
N ALA A 42 -3.22 -24.96 -5.75
CA ALA A 42 -2.24 -25.45 -6.73
C ALA A 42 -2.35 -24.86 -8.16
N ALA A 43 -3.25 -23.91 -8.43
CA ALA A 43 -3.41 -23.36 -9.79
C ALA A 43 -3.78 -21.88 -9.86
N ILE A 44 -3.39 -21.06 -8.86
CA ILE A 44 -3.45 -19.60 -8.97
C ILE A 44 -2.21 -19.01 -8.28
N ILE A 45 -1.05 -19.11 -8.93
CA ILE A 45 0.05 -18.17 -8.69
C ILE A 45 -0.33 -16.89 -9.46
N MET A 46 -1.34 -16.16 -8.97
CA MET A 46 -1.54 -14.78 -9.40
C MET A 46 -0.58 -13.92 -8.59
N SER A 47 0.21 -13.12 -9.32
CA SER A 47 1.19 -12.14 -8.84
C SER A 47 0.55 -11.17 -7.83
N ALA A 48 0.43 -11.60 -6.59
CA ALA A 48 -0.17 -10.81 -5.53
C ALA A 48 0.96 -10.10 -4.79
N THR A 49 1.07 -8.79 -4.97
CA THR A 49 2.09 -7.99 -4.30
C THR A 49 1.52 -7.54 -2.96
N LEU A 50 2.24 -7.79 -1.85
CA LEU A 50 1.87 -7.24 -0.55
C LEU A 50 1.76 -5.71 -0.65
N GLY A 51 0.60 -5.16 -0.30
CA GLY A 51 0.49 -3.75 0.07
C GLY A 51 1.39 -3.56 1.29
N LYS A 52 2.52 -2.86 1.08
CA LYS A 52 3.69 -2.89 1.99
C LYS A 52 3.36 -2.51 3.44
N ASP A 53 2.22 -1.83 3.68
CA ASP A 53 1.88 -1.26 4.98
C ASP A 53 0.43 -1.54 5.47
N THR A 54 -0.49 -1.97 4.59
CA THR A 54 -1.91 -2.15 4.97
C THR A 54 -2.24 -3.57 5.46
N GLY A 55 -1.42 -4.56 5.10
CA GLY A 55 -1.66 -5.99 5.40
C GLY A 55 -2.70 -6.66 4.47
N THR A 56 -3.24 -5.92 3.50
CA THR A 56 -4.28 -6.43 2.58
C THR A 56 -3.68 -6.77 1.22
N LEU A 57 -4.08 -7.92 0.69
CA LEU A 57 -3.62 -8.46 -0.58
C LEU A 57 -4.75 -8.43 -1.61
N THR A 58 -4.49 -7.84 -2.77
CA THR A 58 -5.44 -7.76 -3.89
C THR A 58 -4.79 -8.24 -5.18
N GLN A 59 -5.60 -8.63 -6.16
CA GLN A 59 -5.09 -9.03 -7.49
C GLN A 59 -4.33 -7.89 -8.18
N TYR A 60 -4.78 -6.65 -7.98
CA TYR A 60 -4.15 -5.45 -8.54
C TYR A 60 -3.36 -4.70 -7.47
N ASN A 61 -2.26 -4.08 -7.88
CA ASN A 61 -1.48 -3.19 -7.04
C ASN A 61 -2.14 -1.82 -6.97
N GLN A 62 -2.05 -1.17 -5.81
CA GLN A 62 -2.42 0.24 -5.66
C GLN A 62 -1.49 1.10 -6.54
N PRO A 63 -2.02 2.15 -7.19
CA PRO A 63 -1.20 3.03 -8.02
C PRO A 63 -0.17 3.79 -7.16
N ALA A 64 0.98 4.13 -7.76
CA ALA A 64 2.11 4.70 -7.02
C ALA A 64 1.75 6.02 -6.31
N PHE A 65 0.93 6.87 -6.93
CA PHE A 65 0.53 8.16 -6.34
C PHE A 65 -0.26 8.04 -5.03
N VAL A 66 -0.88 6.88 -4.80
CA VAL A 66 -1.61 6.51 -3.58
C VAL A 66 -0.71 5.72 -2.63
N LYS A 67 -0.03 4.69 -3.15
CA LYS A 67 0.74 3.74 -2.33
C LYS A 67 1.87 4.40 -1.54
N GLU A 68 2.54 5.38 -2.13
CA GLU A 68 3.68 6.08 -1.49
C GLU A 68 3.24 7.01 -0.35
N ARG A 69 1.93 7.19 -0.13
CA ARG A 69 1.38 8.20 0.79
C ARG A 69 0.29 7.68 1.74
N PHE A 70 0.27 6.37 1.99
CA PHE A 70 -0.64 5.83 3.00
C PHE A 70 -0.33 6.35 4.40
N THR A 71 -1.39 6.64 5.16
CA THR A 71 -1.32 6.98 6.59
C THR A 71 -1.51 5.75 7.46
N GLY A 72 -1.12 5.83 8.73
CA GLY A 72 -1.26 4.72 9.69
C GLY A 72 -2.71 4.28 9.95
N ASN A 73 -3.69 5.08 9.54
CA ASN A 73 -5.10 4.71 9.60
C ASN A 73 -5.52 3.67 8.55
N HIS A 74 -4.79 3.54 7.45
CA HIS A 74 -5.04 2.54 6.40
C HIS A 74 -4.43 1.20 6.82
N CYS A 75 -5.17 0.40 7.58
CA CYS A 75 -4.70 -0.87 8.09
C CYS A 75 -5.83 -1.89 8.15
N ALA A 76 -5.49 -3.17 7.98
CA ALA A 76 -6.42 -4.28 8.16
C ALA A 76 -6.73 -4.56 9.63
N GLN A 77 -5.78 -4.30 10.53
CA GLN A 77 -5.90 -4.58 11.96
C GLN A 77 -5.47 -3.40 12.82
N PHE A 78 -6.27 -3.08 13.83
CA PHE A 78 -5.97 -2.05 14.81
C PHE A 78 -5.00 -2.54 15.89
N GLU A 79 -4.16 -1.62 16.35
CA GLU A 79 -3.38 -1.78 17.56
C GLU A 79 -4.24 -1.40 18.78
N MET A 80 -5.06 -2.35 19.24
CA MET A 80 -6.07 -2.11 20.29
C MET A 80 -5.48 -1.56 21.59
N ASN A 81 -4.22 -1.87 21.88
CA ASN A 81 -3.52 -1.42 23.08
C ASN A 81 -3.09 0.05 23.01
N ASN A 82 -3.04 0.67 21.82
CA ASN A 82 -2.42 1.97 21.61
C ASN A 82 -3.17 2.83 20.57
N LEU A 83 -4.49 2.92 20.74
CA LEU A 83 -5.36 3.78 19.93
C LEU A 83 -5.04 5.28 20.08
N PRO A 84 -4.78 5.84 21.29
CA PRO A 84 -4.32 7.21 21.43
C PRO A 84 -2.82 7.33 21.14
N SER A 85 -2.46 7.36 19.85
CA SER A 85 -1.06 7.40 19.40
C SER A 85 -0.85 8.33 18.20
N GLN A 86 0.41 8.68 17.95
CA GLN A 86 0.80 9.46 16.77
C GLN A 86 0.54 8.71 15.45
N LYS A 87 0.49 7.37 15.49
CA LYS A 87 0.22 6.51 14.33
C LYS A 87 -1.17 6.70 13.73
N TYR A 88 -2.16 6.97 14.59
CA TYR A 88 -3.56 7.22 14.19
C TYR A 88 -3.93 8.70 14.25
N GLU A 89 -2.93 9.58 14.40
CA GLU A 89 -3.08 11.03 14.49
C GLU A 89 -4.14 11.48 15.53
N THR A 90 -4.30 10.70 16.61
CA THR A 90 -5.27 10.94 17.69
C THR A 90 -4.71 11.85 18.79
N LEU A 91 -3.39 11.95 18.88
CA LEU A 91 -2.70 12.92 19.75
C LEU A 91 -2.54 14.29 19.07
N PRO A 92 -2.18 15.35 19.83
CA PRO A 92 -1.81 16.63 19.24
C PRO A 92 -0.65 16.47 18.24
N LEU A 93 -0.84 17.03 17.05
CA LEU A 93 0.15 17.01 15.98
C LEU A 93 1.10 18.19 16.16
N LYS A 94 2.41 17.91 16.14
CA LYS A 94 3.45 18.98 16.11
C LYS A 94 3.47 19.71 14.78
N HIS A 95 3.10 19.02 13.71
CA HIS A 95 3.07 19.51 12.35
C HIS A 95 1.63 19.83 11.96
N GLY A 96 1.43 20.97 11.31
CA GLY A 96 0.11 21.52 11.00
C GLY A 96 -0.15 22.85 11.71
N HIS A 97 -1.19 23.55 11.28
CA HIS A 97 -1.51 24.88 11.80
C HIS A 97 -2.64 24.83 12.85
N LEU A 98 -2.59 25.76 13.79
CA LEU A 98 -3.65 25.96 14.76
C LEU A 98 -4.98 26.32 14.07
N PRO A 99 -6.15 25.94 14.62
CA PRO A 99 -7.46 26.29 14.08
C PRO A 99 -7.62 27.77 13.70
N GLY A 100 -7.09 28.69 14.52
CA GLY A 100 -7.12 30.14 14.29
C GLY A 100 -6.00 30.73 13.41
N TYR A 101 -5.11 29.92 12.86
CA TYR A 101 -4.04 30.43 11.98
C TYR A 101 -4.63 31.02 10.70
N MET A 102 -4.36 32.31 10.42
CA MET A 102 -4.90 33.04 9.27
C MET A 102 -3.94 33.13 8.08
N GLY A 103 -2.71 32.60 8.22
CA GLY A 103 -1.77 32.55 7.11
C GLY A 103 -2.19 31.54 6.04
N HIS A 104 -1.57 31.64 4.87
CA HIS A 104 -1.81 30.72 3.77
C HIS A 104 -1.26 29.33 4.09
N VAL A 105 -2.07 28.29 3.84
CA VAL A 105 -1.67 26.89 3.90
C VAL A 105 -1.81 26.32 2.49
N PRO A 106 -0.74 25.76 1.90
CA PRO A 106 -0.85 25.15 0.59
C PRO A 106 -1.85 23.97 0.66
N GLY A 107 -2.65 23.81 -0.40
CA GLY A 107 -3.65 22.74 -0.51
C GLY A 107 -4.96 22.96 0.26
N SER A 108 -5.36 24.20 0.55
CA SER A 108 -6.59 24.54 1.32
C SER A 108 -7.85 23.78 0.90
N ASN A 109 -7.96 23.38 -0.36
CA ASN A 109 -9.11 22.67 -0.94
C ASN A 109 -8.81 21.21 -1.31
N GLY A 110 -7.58 20.74 -1.09
CA GLY A 110 -7.15 19.38 -1.43
C GLY A 110 -7.66 18.34 -0.44
N ALA A 111 -7.72 18.68 0.86
CA ALA A 111 -8.24 17.80 1.89
C ALA A 111 -9.74 18.01 2.11
N ILE A 112 -10.49 16.92 2.23
CA ILE A 112 -11.93 16.92 2.49
C ILE A 112 -12.25 16.14 3.77
N ALA A 113 -13.17 16.68 4.58
CA ALA A 113 -13.64 16.09 5.84
C ALA A 113 -12.54 15.79 6.89
N GLN A 114 -11.50 16.62 6.96
CA GLN A 114 -10.43 16.51 7.97
C GLN A 114 -10.31 17.78 8.80
N ARG A 115 -9.80 17.67 10.03
CA ARG A 115 -9.49 18.85 10.86
C ARG A 115 -8.26 19.59 10.31
N LYS A 116 -8.20 20.92 10.53
CA LYS A 116 -7.16 21.81 9.98
C LYS A 116 -5.71 21.35 10.20
N ALA A 117 -5.42 20.77 11.36
CA ALA A 117 -4.09 20.25 11.66
C ALA A 117 -3.75 19.01 10.81
N GLN A 118 -4.71 18.10 10.64
CA GLN A 118 -4.54 16.89 9.81
C GLN A 118 -4.46 17.23 8.33
N SER A 119 -5.32 18.14 7.84
CA SER A 119 -5.28 18.55 6.43
C SER A 119 -3.96 19.21 6.06
N ALA A 120 -3.43 20.07 6.93
CA ALA A 120 -2.13 20.69 6.73
C ALA A 120 -0.99 19.65 6.71
N LEU A 121 -1.00 18.70 7.65
CA LEU A 121 -0.02 17.60 7.70
C LEU A 121 -0.05 16.75 6.43
N HIS A 122 -1.24 16.27 6.03
CA HIS A 122 -1.38 15.39 4.87
C HIS A 122 -1.05 16.11 3.57
N THR A 123 -1.41 17.38 3.43
CA THR A 123 -1.01 18.17 2.25
C THR A 123 0.49 18.41 2.21
N GLN A 124 1.11 18.71 3.36
CA GLN A 124 2.56 18.85 3.44
C GLN A 124 3.26 17.56 3.01
N ASN A 125 2.79 16.39 3.46
CA ASN A 125 3.33 15.09 3.06
C ASN A 125 3.11 14.81 1.56
N HIS A 126 1.95 15.18 1.02
CA HIS A 126 1.65 15.07 -0.41
C HIS A 126 2.68 15.85 -1.24
N LEU A 127 2.94 17.10 -0.89
CA LEU A 127 3.90 17.97 -1.60
C LEU A 127 5.35 17.51 -1.39
N ALA A 128 5.70 17.08 -0.17
CA ALA A 128 7.05 16.62 0.15
C ALA A 128 7.46 15.37 -0.64
N THR A 129 6.50 14.49 -0.93
CA THR A 129 6.73 13.23 -1.67
C THR A 129 6.42 13.34 -3.17
N ALA A 130 5.91 14.49 -3.64
CA ALA A 130 5.55 14.67 -5.05
C ALA A 130 6.74 14.50 -6.01
N THR A 131 7.96 14.76 -5.55
CA THR A 131 9.19 14.58 -6.34
C THR A 131 9.51 13.11 -6.66
N LEU A 132 8.92 12.16 -5.93
CA LEU A 132 9.06 10.72 -6.16
C LEU A 132 8.10 10.20 -7.23
N LEU A 133 7.14 11.03 -7.66
CA LEU A 133 6.11 10.67 -8.63
C LEU A 133 6.39 11.29 -10.01
N PRO A 134 5.74 10.79 -11.08
CA PRO A 134 5.81 11.41 -12.40
C PRO A 134 5.37 12.88 -12.38
N LYS A 135 5.93 13.68 -13.30
CA LYS A 135 5.74 15.14 -13.36
C LYS A 135 4.29 15.62 -13.43
N ASP A 136 3.37 14.78 -13.92
CA ASP A 136 1.94 15.06 -14.02
C ASP A 136 1.11 14.08 -13.15
N SER A 137 1.63 13.73 -11.97
CA SER A 137 0.91 12.87 -11.04
C SER A 137 -0.43 13.48 -10.64
N PRO A 138 -1.45 12.67 -10.34
CA PRO A 138 -2.74 13.19 -9.89
C PRO A 138 -2.62 14.13 -8.69
N GLN A 139 -3.44 15.17 -8.71
CA GLN A 139 -3.44 16.22 -7.69
C GLN A 139 -3.99 15.75 -6.33
N THR A 140 -4.82 14.72 -6.32
CA THR A 140 -5.43 14.15 -5.10
C THR A 140 -4.62 12.97 -4.58
N ASP A 141 -4.92 12.57 -3.34
CA ASP A 141 -4.33 11.41 -2.68
C ASP A 141 -5.33 10.82 -1.66
N MET A 142 -5.17 9.53 -1.34
CA MET A 142 -6.00 8.83 -0.36
C MET A 142 -5.89 9.42 1.05
N SER A 143 -4.75 10.02 1.38
CA SER A 143 -4.56 10.71 2.67
C SER A 143 -5.31 12.04 2.77
N LEU A 144 -5.76 12.62 1.67
CA LEU A 144 -6.50 13.90 1.62
C LEU A 144 -8.02 13.70 1.55
N VAL A 145 -8.44 12.56 1.00
CA VAL A 145 -9.85 12.15 0.95
C VAL A 145 -10.32 11.66 2.32
N ASP A 146 -11.63 11.72 2.54
CA ASP A 146 -12.25 11.24 3.78
C ASP A 146 -12.00 9.74 3.96
N LEU A 147 -11.50 9.37 5.14
CA LEU A 147 -11.27 7.96 5.45
C LEU A 147 -12.59 7.30 5.85
N ARG A 148 -13.27 6.74 4.85
CA ARG A 148 -14.53 6.04 5.04
C ARG A 148 -14.31 4.67 5.72
N PRO A 149 -15.18 4.26 6.67
CA PRO A 149 -15.07 2.97 7.36
C PRO A 149 -14.98 1.77 6.39
N GLU A 150 -15.69 1.82 5.27
CA GLU A 150 -15.75 0.78 4.24
C GLU A 150 -14.41 0.57 3.52
N GLN A 151 -13.57 1.60 3.51
CA GLN A 151 -12.35 1.63 2.70
C GLN A 151 -11.07 1.54 3.52
N ARG A 152 -11.15 1.65 4.85
CA ARG A 152 -10.00 1.61 5.75
C ARG A 152 -9.11 0.39 5.55
N SER A 153 -9.72 -0.77 5.29
CA SER A 153 -9.01 -2.04 5.07
C SER A 153 -8.27 -2.12 3.74
N MET A 154 -8.48 -1.17 2.82
CA MET A 154 -7.87 -1.15 1.48
C MET A 154 -8.03 -2.47 0.71
N ALA A 155 -9.18 -3.14 0.88
CA ALA A 155 -9.51 -4.42 0.23
C ALA A 155 -9.72 -4.35 -1.28
N LYS A 156 -9.81 -3.14 -1.84
CA LYS A 156 -9.91 -2.88 -3.28
C LYS A 156 -9.03 -1.70 -3.66
N VAL A 157 -8.81 -1.52 -4.95
CA VAL A 157 -8.18 -0.32 -5.50
C VAL A 157 -9.26 0.75 -5.62
N TYR A 158 -9.38 1.60 -4.61
CA TYR A 158 -10.48 2.56 -4.50
C TYR A 158 -10.24 3.88 -5.25
N MET A 159 -8.98 4.30 -5.37
CA MET A 159 -8.58 5.53 -6.04
C MET A 159 -7.57 5.14 -7.13
N TYR A 160 -7.96 5.34 -8.39
CA TYR A 160 -7.18 4.91 -9.55
C TYR A 160 -7.57 5.67 -10.82
N ALA A 161 -8.83 6.10 -10.92
CA ALA A 161 -9.35 6.79 -12.09
C ALA A 161 -8.61 8.12 -12.35
N GLU A 162 -8.08 8.72 -11.29
CA GLU A 162 -7.38 9.99 -11.31
C GLU A 162 -6.03 9.92 -12.07
N ASP A 163 -5.40 8.73 -12.14
CA ASP A 163 -4.16 8.49 -12.89
C ASP A 163 -4.39 7.70 -14.19
N ALA A 164 -5.62 7.27 -14.44
CA ALA A 164 -5.91 6.43 -15.58
C ALA A 164 -5.69 7.20 -16.89
N LYS A 165 -4.65 6.81 -17.65
CA LYS A 165 -4.36 7.39 -18.96
C LYS A 165 -5.54 7.16 -19.90
N SER A 166 -6.29 8.22 -20.15
CA SER A 166 -7.48 8.19 -21.00
C SER A 166 -7.46 9.30 -22.04
N ASN A 167 -8.15 9.06 -23.15
CA ASN A 167 -8.45 10.07 -24.17
C ASN A 167 -9.91 10.54 -24.07
N PHE A 168 -10.59 10.27 -22.96
CA PHE A 168 -12.03 10.53 -22.75
C PHE A 168 -12.46 11.94 -23.14
N LEU A 169 -11.72 12.96 -22.67
CA LEU A 169 -12.01 14.37 -22.97
C LEU A 169 -10.78 15.07 -23.57
N LYS A 170 -10.07 14.35 -24.46
CA LYS A 170 -8.95 14.93 -25.23
C LYS A 170 -9.42 15.20 -26.65
N PHE A 171 -9.75 16.45 -26.91
CA PHE A 171 -10.20 16.92 -28.22
C PHE A 171 -9.03 17.12 -29.19
N PRO A 172 -9.28 17.07 -30.51
CA PRO A 172 -8.29 17.43 -31.51
C PRO A 172 -7.84 18.87 -31.28
N THR A 173 -6.51 19.05 -31.21
CA THR A 173 -5.86 20.35 -31.27
C THR A 173 -5.72 20.76 -32.75
N PRO A 174 -5.42 22.02 -33.08
CA PRO A 174 -5.16 22.41 -34.47
C PRO A 174 -4.10 21.55 -35.18
N LYS A 175 -3.12 21.01 -34.43
CA LYS A 175 -2.09 20.10 -34.95
C LYS A 175 -2.58 18.67 -35.18
N THR A 176 -3.60 18.25 -34.44
CA THR A 176 -4.14 16.88 -34.47
C THR A 176 -5.54 16.81 -35.06
N PHE A 177 -5.99 17.90 -35.70
CA PHE A 177 -7.26 17.92 -36.42
C PHE A 177 -7.16 17.03 -37.66
N ASP A 178 -7.95 15.99 -37.66
CA ASP A 178 -8.15 15.12 -38.80
C ASP A 178 -9.65 15.06 -39.10
N HIS A 179 -9.97 15.28 -40.37
CA HIS A 179 -11.30 15.25 -40.92
C HIS A 179 -11.76 13.82 -41.25
N ARG A 180 -10.93 12.81 -40.91
CA ARG A 180 -11.21 11.37 -40.96
C ARG A 180 -11.69 10.92 -42.34
N ARG A 181 -11.02 11.36 -43.41
CA ARG A 181 -11.31 10.90 -44.78
C ARG A 181 -10.94 9.42 -44.89
N SER A 182 -11.95 8.57 -44.88
CA SER A 182 -11.91 7.15 -45.26
C SER A 182 -11.93 6.98 -46.77
#